data_AF-A0A5Z1SAQ0-F1
#
_entry.id   AF-A0A5Z1SAQ0-F1
#
_cell.length_a   1.000
_cell.length_b   1.000
_cell.length_c   1.000
_cell.angle_alpha   90.00
_cell.angle_beta   90.00
_cell.angle_gamma   90.00
#
_symmetry.space_group_name_H-M   'P 1'
#
loop_
_entity.id
_entity.type
_entity.pdbx_description
1 polymer ?
#
loop_
_entity_poly.entity_id
_entity_poly.type
_entity_poly.pdbx_seq_one_letter_code
_entity_poly.pdbx_strand_id
1 'polypeptide(L)' 'MHKRMGELRNNPYESGVWLRTFGWGTSDEYNSGKYFEIQSGHDKLNEYLNFELYSGVRFL' A
#
# COMPACT_ATOMS: atom_id res chain seq x y z
N MET A 1 -5.79 3.36 -3.14
CA MET A 1 -4.49 3.78 -2.59
C MET A 1 -4.45 3.63 -1.07
N HIS A 2 -5.39 4.23 -0.32
CA HIS A 2 -5.36 4.31 1.15
C HIS A 2 -5.16 2.97 1.89
N LYS A 3 -5.88 1.90 1.48
CA LYS A 3 -5.69 0.58 2.09
C LYS A 3 -4.26 0.03 1.96
N ARG A 4 -3.54 0.40 0.89
CA ARG A 4 -2.19 -0.10 0.59
C ARG A 4 -1.10 0.79 1.17
N MET A 5 -1.19 2.09 0.89
CA MET A 5 -0.13 3.07 1.14
C MET A 5 -0.40 3.97 2.35
N GLY A 6 -1.59 3.86 2.97
CA GLY A 6 -2.02 4.79 3.99
C GLY A 6 -2.26 6.20 3.43
N GLU A 7 -1.93 7.19 4.25
CA GLU A 7 -2.06 8.60 3.92
C GLU A 7 -0.77 9.11 3.27
N LEU A 8 -0.89 9.69 2.07
CA LEU A 8 0.25 10.20 1.31
C LEU A 8 0.27 11.74 1.19
N ARG A 9 -0.77 12.44 1.65
CA ARG A 9 -0.86 13.90 1.53
C ARG A 9 0.10 14.58 2.49
N ASN A 10 0.75 15.65 2.04
CA ASN A 10 1.66 16.48 2.84
C ASN A 10 2.82 15.69 3.45
N ASN A 11 3.34 14.69 2.74
CA ASN A 11 4.50 13.95 3.18
C ASN A 11 5.76 14.79 2.93
N PRO A 12 6.54 15.16 3.96
CA PRO A 12 7.74 16.00 3.78
C PRO A 12 8.96 15.23 3.23
N TYR A 13 8.84 13.93 2.97
CA TYR A 13 9.94 13.07 2.55
C TYR A 13 9.88 12.70 1.07
N GLU A 14 10.98 12.91 0.36
CA GLU A 14 11.11 12.57 -1.07
C GLU A 14 11.18 11.07 -1.36
N SER A 15 11.42 10.23 -0.35
CA SER A 15 11.56 8.78 -0.49
C SER A 15 11.06 8.07 0.76
N GLY A 16 10.47 6.89 0.58
CA GLY A 16 9.83 6.13 1.65
C GLY A 16 9.93 4.63 1.48
N VAL A 17 9.83 3.93 2.61
CA VAL A 17 9.61 2.48 2.66
C VAL A 17 8.30 2.23 3.40
N TRP A 18 7.55 1.22 2.98
CA TRP A 18 6.28 0.86 3.60
C TRP A 18 6.15 -0.65 3.73
N LEU A 19 5.41 -1.04 4.77
CA LEU A 19 5.05 -2.42 5.07
C LEU A 19 3.55 -2.46 5.36
N ARG A 20 2.87 -3.47 4.81
CA ARG A 20 1.47 -3.72 5.05
C ARG A 20 1.23 -5.20 5.27
N THR A 21 0.43 -5.51 6.28
CA THR A 21 -0.19 -6.82 6.42
C THR A 21 -1.70 -6.67 6.21
N PHE A 22 -2.33 -7.66 5.58
CA PHE A 22 -3.78 -7.74 5.61
C PHE A 22 -4.23 -9.19 5.58
N GLY A 23 -5.37 -9.46 6.21
CA GLY A 23 -6.04 -10.73 6.13
C GLY A 23 -7.52 -10.53 5.89
N TRP A 24 -8.15 -11.52 5.28
CA TRP A 24 -9.58 -11.55 5.07
C TRP A 24 -10.09 -12.99 5.19
N GLY A 25 -11.27 -13.18 5.75
CA GLY A 25 -11.98 -14.45 5.73
C GLY A 25 -13.30 -14.30 4.98
N THR A 26 -13.55 -15.15 3.98
CA THR A 26 -14.89 -15.34 3.41
C THR A 26 -15.50 -16.57 4.06
N SER A 27 -16.77 -16.50 4.44
CA SER A 27 -17.55 -17.68 4.79
C SER A 27 -18.94 -17.53 4.20
N ASP A 28 -19.35 -18.50 3.41
CA ASP A 28 -20.73 -18.71 3.00
C ASP A 28 -21.18 -20.13 3.37
N GLU A 29 -22.39 -20.53 2.96
CA GLU A 29 -22.98 -21.83 3.27
C GLU A 29 -22.18 -23.02 2.70
N TYR A 30 -21.33 -22.80 1.70
CA TYR A 30 -20.65 -23.86 0.96
C TYR A 30 -19.13 -23.81 1.08
N ASN A 31 -18.55 -22.68 1.48
CA ASN A 31 -17.12 -22.50 1.55
C ASN A 31 -16.71 -21.49 2.62
N SER A 32 -15.66 -21.85 3.38
CA SER A 32 -14.97 -20.94 4.28
C SER A 32 -13.49 -20.91 3.92
N GLY A 33 -12.97 -19.72 3.63
CA GLY A 33 -11.58 -19.49 3.26
C GLY A 33 -10.98 -18.36 4.07
N LYS A 34 -9.74 -18.53 4.54
CA LYS A 34 -8.97 -17.49 5.19
C LYS A 34 -7.73 -17.20 4.35
N TYR A 35 -7.47 -15.92 4.12
CA TYR A 35 -6.33 -15.42 3.39
C TYR A 35 -5.55 -14.42 4.24
N PHE A 36 -4.23 -14.45 4.10
CA PHE A 36 -3.32 -13.51 4.73
C PHE A 36 -2.19 -13.18 3.76
N GLU A 37 -1.82 -11.90 3.68
CA GLU A 37 -0.75 -11.40 2.84
C GLU A 37 0.09 -10.39 3.60
N ILE A 38 1.40 -10.45 3.35
CA ILE A 38 2.38 -9.43 3.73
C ILE A 38 2.79 -8.75 2.42
N GLN A 39 2.92 -7.43 2.43
CA GLN A 39 3.41 -6.65 1.30
C GLN A 39 4.41 -5.63 1.82
N SER A 40 5.47 -5.40 1.07
CA SER A 40 6.42 -4.32 1.35
C SER A 40 6.73 -3.55 0.07
N GLY A 41 7.35 -2.39 0.20
CA GLY A 41 7.78 -1.63 -0.96
C GLY A 41 8.60 -0.41 -0.60
N HIS A 42 9.17 0.19 -1.62
CA HIS A 42 9.81 1.50 -1.54
C HIS A 42 9.34 2.36 -2.70
N ASP A 43 9.29 3.67 -2.48
CA ASP A 43 8.90 4.64 -3.49
C ASP A 43 9.64 5.96 -3.32
N LYS A 44 9.61 6.75 -4.40
CA LYS A 44 10.13 8.10 -4.49
C LYS A 44 8.99 9.04 -4.89
N LEU A 45 8.90 10.16 -4.20
CA LEU A 45 8.03 11.28 -4.51
C LEU A 45 8.70 12.19 -5.55
N ASN A 46 7.97 12.51 -6.60
CA ASN A 46 8.30 13.56 -7.55
C ASN A 46 7.24 14.66 -7.43
N GLU A 47 7.66 15.85 -7.02
CA GLU A 47 6.80 17.02 -6.90
C GLU A 47 6.70 17.76 -8.24
N TYR A 48 5.47 18.01 -8.68
CA TYR A 48 5.18 18.85 -9.84
C TYR A 48 4.33 20.04 -9.40
N LEU A 49 4.27 21.05 -10.27
CA LEU A 49 3.62 22.35 -9.99
C LEU A 49 2.18 22.25 -9.47
N ASN A 50 1.45 21.18 -9.79
CA ASN A 50 0.04 20.98 -9.41
C ASN A 50 -0.26 19.61 -8.80
N PHE A 51 0.71 18.69 -8.71
CA PHE A 51 0.46 17.35 -8.20
C PHE A 51 1.74 16.66 -7.71
N GLU A 52 1.55 15.67 -6.83
CA GLU A 52 2.58 14.79 -6.31
C GLU A 52 2.49 13.42 -7.00
N LEU A 53 3.63 12.88 -7.44
CA LEU A 53 3.70 11.56 -8.06
C LEU A 53 4.63 10.62 -7.29
N TYR A 54 4.04 9.60 -6.66
CA TYR A 54 4.76 8.51 -6.03
C TYR A 54 5.03 7.39 -7.03
N SER A 55 6.31 7.08 -7.25
CA SER A 55 6.76 6.00 -8.13
C SER A 55 7.68 5.04 -7.38
N GLY A 56 7.47 3.73 -7.48
CA GLY A 56 8.22 2.76 -6.69
C GLY A 56 7.93 1.31 -7.05
N VAL A 57 8.58 0.40 -6.31
CA VAL A 57 8.47 -1.05 -6.50
C VAL A 57 7.84 -1.70 -5.27
N ARG A 58 6.96 -2.67 -5.50
CA ARG A 58 6.34 -3.50 -4.46
C ARG A 58 6.99 -4.88 -4.45
N PHE A 59 7.28 -5.39 -3.26
CA PHE A 59 7.65 -6.77 -2.98
C PHE A 59 6.51 -7.51 -2.26
N LEU A 60 6.41 -8.81 -2.54
CA LEU A 60 5.48 -9.77 -1.91
C LEU A 60 6.13 -10.38 -0.67
#